data_AF-A0A8K1JMU8-F1
#
_entry.id   AF-A0A8K1JMU8-F1
#
_cell.length_a   1.000
_cell.length_b   1.000
_cell.length_c   1.000
_cell.angle_alpha   90.00
_cell.angle_beta   90.00
_cell.angle_gamma   90.00
#
_symmetry.space_group_name_H-M   'P 1'
#
loop_
_entity.id
_entity.type
_entity.pdbx_description
1 polymer ?
#
loop_
_entity_poly.entity_id
_entity_poly.type
_entity_poly.pdbx_seq_one_letter_code
_entity_poly.pdbx_strand_id
1 'polypeptide(L)' 'MAKGGDVRVKITLECTSCTRDSVDKKYPGVSRYITQKNRRNTPIRSELKKFCPYCYKHTIHGEIKK' A
#
# COMPACT_ATOMS: atom_id res chain seq x y z
N MET A 1 9.26 10.15 30.60
CA MET A 1 9.42 9.89 29.15
C MET A 1 8.05 9.87 28.49
N ALA A 2 7.66 10.93 27.78
CA ALA A 2 6.38 10.95 27.06
C ALA A 2 6.54 10.18 25.74
N LYS A 3 5.92 9.01 25.62
CA LYS A 3 5.68 8.38 24.32
C LYS A 3 4.66 9.26 23.59
N GLY A 4 5.14 10.34 22.98
CA GLY A 4 4.32 11.17 22.08
C GLY A 4 3.77 10.25 21.01
N GLY A 5 2.45 10.05 21.02
CA GLY A 5 1.78 9.15 20.08
C GLY A 5 2.25 9.47 18.67
N ASP A 6 2.91 8.50 18.03
CA ASP A 6 3.68 8.73 16.82
C ASP A 6 2.76 9.25 15.72
N VAL A 7 2.86 10.55 15.45
CA VAL A 7 1.97 11.26 14.53
C VAL A 7 2.14 10.72 13.10
N ARG A 8 3.33 10.20 12.80
CA ARG A 8 3.69 9.56 11.53
C ARG A 8 3.69 8.05 11.71
N VAL A 9 2.70 7.40 11.11
CA VAL A 9 2.54 5.94 11.13
C VAL A 9 3.11 5.35 9.84
N LYS A 10 3.86 4.25 9.94
CA LYS A 10 4.24 3.44 8.77
C LYS A 10 3.01 2.68 8.28
N ILE A 11 2.62 2.93 7.04
CA ILE A 11 1.51 2.26 6.37
C ILE A 11 2.04 1.40 5.22
N THR A 12 1.28 0.36 4.87
CA THR A 12 1.56 -0.48 3.71
C THR A 12 0.51 -0.22 2.64
N LEU A 13 0.95 0.06 1.41
CA LEU A 13 0.09 0.22 0.24
C LEU A 13 0.18 -1.03 -0.62
N GLU A 14 -0.94 -1.67 -0.92
CA GLU A 14 -1.02 -2.88 -1.74
C GLU A 14 -1.75 -2.59 -3.05
N CYS A 15 -1.27 -3.17 -4.16
CA CYS A 15 -1.91 -3.03 -5.47
C CYS A 15 -3.31 -3.63 -5.47
N THR A 16 -4.33 -2.83 -5.81
CA THR A 16 -5.73 -3.30 -5.85
C THR A 16 -6.03 -4.16 -7.08
N SER A 17 -5.25 -4.02 -8.16
CA SER A 17 -5.44 -4.75 -9.42
C SER A 17 -4.71 -6.10 -9.48
N CYS A 18 -3.84 -6.37 -8.50
CA CYS A 18 -3.17 -7.65 -8.37
C CYS A 18 -4.09 -8.63 -7.65
N THR A 19 -4.79 -9.50 -8.38
CA THR A 19 -5.51 -10.63 -7.81
C THR A 19 -4.54 -11.75 -7.46
N ARG A 20 -4.65 -12.30 -6.23
CA ARG A 20 -3.87 -13.48 -5.79
C ARG A 20 -4.21 -14.72 -6.60
N ASP A 21 -5.41 -14.79 -7.15
CA ASP A 21 -5.96 -15.96 -7.85
C ASP A 21 -5.69 -15.96 -9.37
N SER A 22 -4.77 -15.14 -9.87
CA SER A 22 -4.37 -15.24 -11.28
C SER A 22 -3.48 -16.48 -11.47
N VAL A 23 -4.10 -17.63 -11.72
CA VAL A 23 -3.46 -18.94 -12.04
C VAL A 23 -2.42 -18.81 -13.16
N ASP A 24 -2.53 -17.79 -14.01
CA ASP A 24 -1.69 -17.58 -15.19
C ASP A 24 -0.58 -16.52 -15.05
N LYS A 25 -0.36 -15.92 -13.87
CA LYS A 25 0.68 -14.88 -13.73
C LYS A 25 2.00 -15.43 -13.22
N LYS A 26 3.08 -15.07 -13.93
CA LYS A 26 4.50 -15.40 -13.71
C LYS A 26 5.05 -15.16 -12.28
N TYR A 27 4.30 -14.48 -11.40
CA TYR A 27 4.73 -14.16 -10.04
C TYR A 27 3.59 -14.41 -9.03
N PRO A 28 3.82 -15.18 -7.96
CA PRO A 28 2.80 -15.54 -6.97
C PRO A 28 2.49 -14.41 -5.95
N GLY A 29 2.72 -13.15 -6.31
CA GLY A 29 2.80 -12.03 -5.36
C GLY A 29 1.96 -10.81 -5.72
N VAL A 30 1.67 -10.01 -4.69
CA VAL A 30 1.04 -8.68 -4.82
C VAL A 30 2.09 -7.59 -4.55
N SER A 31 2.09 -6.53 -5.35
CA SER A 31 2.99 -5.38 -5.16
C SER A 31 2.65 -4.63 -3.88
N ARG A 32 3.64 -4.45 -3.01
CA ARG A 32 3.52 -3.75 -1.72
C ARG A 32 4.57 -2.66 -1.59
N TYR A 33 4.12 -1.50 -1.15
CA TYR A 33 4.98 -0.35 -0.81
C TYR A 33 4.84 0.00 0.66
N ILE A 34 5.95 0.36 1.30
CA ILE A 34 5.96 0.91 2.65
C ILE A 34 6.10 2.41 2.55
N THR A 35 5.18 3.15 3.16
CA THR A 35 5.25 4.61 3.23
C THR A 35 4.94 5.07 4.65
N GLN A 36 5.23 6.34 4.95
CA GLN A 36 4.84 6.97 6.20
C GLN A 36 3.68 7.93 5.93
N LYS A 37 2.72 7.96 6.85
CA LYS A 37 1.54 8.80 6.76
C LYS A 37 1.29 9.51 8.07
N ASN A 38 0.95 10.78 8.00
CA ASN A 38 0.51 11.52 9.17
C ASN A 38 -0.98 11.28 9.42
N ARG A 39 -1.32 10.56 10.49
CA ARG A 39 -2.70 10.17 10.81
C ARG A 39 -3.58 11.38 11.19
N ARG A 40 -2.99 12.48 11.67
CA ARG A 40 -3.72 13.72 12.02
C ARG A 40 -4.13 14.50 10.79
N ASN A 41 -3.21 14.67 9.83
CA ASN A 41 -3.46 15.48 8.65
C ASN A 41 -4.24 14.71 7.57
N THR A 42 -4.06 13.39 7.52
CA THR A 42 -4.70 12.53 6.51
C THR A 42 -5.43 11.38 7.20
N PRO A 43 -6.68 11.59 7.66
CA PRO A 43 -7.45 10.54 8.34
C PRO A 43 -8.00 9.48 7.36
N ILE A 44 -8.23 9.84 6.09
CA ILE A 44 -8.81 8.97 5.04
C ILE A 44 -7.76 7.98 4.54
N ARG A 45 -8.15 6.75 4.17
CA ARG A 45 -7.24 5.75 3.57
C ARG A 45 -6.47 6.34 2.38
N SER A 46 -5.16 6.09 2.36
CA SER A 46 -4.32 6.60 1.28
C SER A 46 -4.35 5.67 0.08
N GLU A 47 -4.64 6.25 -1.09
CA GLU A 47 -4.59 5.59 -2.38
C GLU A 47 -3.62 6.34 -3.28
N LEU A 48 -2.60 5.65 -3.77
CA LEU A 48 -1.59 6.26 -4.63
C LEU A 48 -1.45 5.45 -5.91
N LYS A 49 -1.41 6.14 -7.06
CA LYS A 49 -1.01 5.51 -8.33
C LYS A 49 0.50 5.27 -8.30
N LYS A 50 0.89 4.01 -8.19
CA LYS A 50 2.28 3.57 -8.24
C LYS A 50 2.46 2.50 -9.31
N PHE A 51 3.67 2.38 -9.81
CA PHE A 51 4.01 1.31 -10.74
C PHE A 51 3.81 -0.05 -10.04
N CYS A 52 3.27 -1.03 -10.73
CA CYS A 52 3.21 -2.40 -10.23
C CYS A 52 4.10 -3.28 -11.12
N PRO A 53 5.17 -3.91 -10.57
CA PRO A 53 6.06 -4.77 -11.34
C PRO A 53 5.37 -6.02 -11.89
N TYR A 54 4.28 -6.47 -11.25
CA TYR A 54 3.54 -7.66 -11.67
C TYR A 54 2.52 -7.37 -12.77
N CYS A 55 1.96 -6.16 -12.80
CA CYS A 55 1.01 -5.74 -13.82
C CYS A 55 1.67 -4.96 -14.97
N TYR A 56 2.97 -4.65 -14.85
CA TYR A 56 3.76 -3.83 -15.77
C TYR A 56 3.11 -2.48 -16.13
N LYS A 57 2.29 -1.93 -15.22
CA LYS A 57 1.57 -0.67 -15.41
C LYS A 57 1.40 0.06 -14.10
N HIS A 58 1.09 1.35 -14.17
CA HIS A 58 0.72 2.13 -13.00
C HIS A 58 -0.70 1.77 -12.58
N THR A 59 -0.81 1.25 -11.36
CA THR A 59 -2.08 0.83 -10.76
C THR A 59 -2.30 1.58 -9.46
N ILE A 60 -3.55 1.58 -9.00
CA ILE A 60 -3.91 2.15 -7.71
C ILE A 60 -3.41 1.18 -6.62
N HIS A 61 -2.63 1.71 -5.68
CA HIS A 61 -2.20 1.00 -4.49
C HIS A 61 -2.93 1.60 -3.29
N GLY A 62 -3.72 0.79 -2.60
CA GLY A 62 -4.52 1.19 -1.46
C GLY A 62 -3.88 0.81 -0.13
N GLU A 63 -4.09 1.63 0.90
CA GLU A 63 -3.64 1.36 2.25
C GLU A 63 -4.31 0.11 2.84
N ILE A 64 -3.48 -0.85 3.26
CA ILE A 64 -3.90 -2.03 4.00
C ILE A 64 -3.72 -1.79 5.50
N LYS A 65 -4.78 -2.09 6.24
CA LYS A 65 -4.69 -2.27 7.69
C LYS A 65 -4.16 -3.68 7.95
N LYS A 66 -2.99 -3.76 8.58
CA LYS A 66 -2.48 -5.01 9.14
C LYS A 66 -3.10 -5.25 10.51
#